data_AF-A0A7C1WJ42-F1
#
_entry.id   AF-A0A7C1WJ42-F1
#
_cell.length_a   1.000
_cell.length_b   1.000
_cell.length_c   1.000
_cell.angle_alpha   90.00
_cell.angle_beta   90.00
_cell.angle_gamma   90.00
#
_symmetry.space_group_name_H-M   'P 1'
#
loop_
_entity.id
_entity.type
_entity.pdbx_description
1 polymer ?
#
loop_
_entity_poly.entity_id
_entity_poly.type
_entity_poly.pdbx_seq_one_letter_code
_entity_poly.pdbx_strand_id
1 'polypeptide(L)'
;MAEEKKSKLYALKPLIERWPAITKPEGHVTFRTKIFWTLLCLILYFILTNVMIFGLKSNVIDLFAQYRFIMAGASGSIMHLGIGPIVTASIILQLFVGAKIINLDLTESEDKAIYQGTQKILVVVMIIVEAIPQIFGYLQPTEGLINLLGGNTALANSLIVIQLFVGAMLVFFMDELISKWGIGSGISLFIAAGVSRAIFTGIFNWLPVRGGELSMTNPPAGVIPGTYYLASHLTLREIVEGGYQTLFFGNARIGYTNSIVAL
;
A
#
# COMPACT_ATOMS: atom_id res chain seq x y z
N MET A 1 30.57 19.10 34.79
CA MET A 1 29.55 19.10 33.72
C MET A 1 29.92 17.97 32.78
N ALA A 2 29.23 16.84 32.87
CA ALA A 2 29.51 15.70 32.00
C ALA A 2 29.04 16.05 30.58
N GLU A 3 29.93 15.99 29.60
CA GLU A 3 29.55 16.08 28.18
C GLU A 3 28.52 14.99 27.89
N GLU A 4 27.25 15.39 27.69
CA GLU A 4 26.26 14.49 27.12
C GLU A 4 26.74 14.09 25.73
N LYS A 5 27.10 12.82 25.59
CA LYS A 5 27.55 12.22 24.33
C LYS A 5 26.44 12.38 23.29
N LYS A 6 26.56 13.41 22.44
CA LYS A 6 25.61 13.67 21.34
C LYS A 6 25.41 12.41 20.51
N SER A 7 24.15 12.13 20.17
CA SER A 7 23.74 10.91 19.45
C SER A 7 24.54 10.72 18.16
N LYS A 8 24.91 9.48 17.83
CA LYS A 8 25.64 9.14 16.59
C LYS A 8 24.88 9.54 15.32
N LEU A 9 23.58 9.85 15.42
CA LEU A 9 22.74 10.35 14.33
C LEU A 9 23.10 11.76 13.88
N TYR A 10 23.81 12.55 14.69
CA TYR A 10 24.33 13.85 14.27
C TYR A 10 25.34 13.72 13.10
N ALA A 11 25.90 12.53 12.84
CA ALA A 11 26.73 12.28 11.65
C ALA A 11 25.93 12.31 10.34
N LEU A 12 24.60 12.15 10.39
CA LEU A 12 23.72 12.21 9.20
C LEU A 12 23.25 13.63 8.88
N LYS A 13 23.56 14.63 9.72
CA LYS A 13 23.20 16.04 9.53
C LYS A 13 23.48 16.59 8.11
N PRO A 14 24.63 16.32 7.46
CA PRO A 14 24.88 16.82 6.09
C PRO A 14 23.98 16.19 5.01
N LEU A 15 23.48 14.97 5.22
CA LEU A 15 22.50 14.35 4.32
C LEU A 15 21.08 14.86 4.60
N ILE A 16 20.76 15.08 5.87
CA ILE A 16 19.45 15.57 6.32
C ILE A 16 19.17 16.98 5.77
N GLU A 17 20.17 17.87 5.78
CA GLU A 17 20.03 19.26 5.31
C GLU A 17 19.89 19.39 3.78
N ARG A 18 20.34 18.41 3.00
CA ARG A 18 20.25 18.40 1.53
C ARG A 18 19.04 17.64 1.00
N TRP A 19 18.29 16.96 1.87
CA TRP A 19 17.19 16.12 1.43
C TRP A 19 15.97 16.96 1.02
N PRO A 20 15.31 16.66 -0.12
CA PRO A 20 14.09 17.36 -0.51
C PRO A 20 13.00 17.15 0.56
N ALA A 21 12.54 18.24 1.16
CA ALA A 21 11.53 18.24 2.19
C ALA A 21 10.41 19.22 1.82
N ILE A 22 9.17 18.81 2.06
CA ILE A 22 8.03 19.72 1.87
C ILE A 22 8.09 20.81 2.94
N THR A 23 8.04 22.08 2.56
CA THR A 23 8.03 23.18 3.53
C THR A 23 6.71 23.19 4.31
N LYS A 24 6.80 23.47 5.61
CA LYS A 24 5.61 23.68 6.43
C LYS A 24 4.99 25.04 6.05
N PRO A 25 3.66 25.17 6.04
CA PRO A 25 3.02 26.45 5.77
C PRO A 25 3.39 27.48 6.85
N GLU A 26 3.70 28.72 6.44
CA GLU A 26 4.13 29.82 7.32
C GLU A 26 2.99 30.38 8.21
N GLY A 27 1.75 29.90 8.02
CA GLY A 27 0.59 30.31 8.80
C GLY A 27 -0.53 29.26 8.82
N HIS A 28 -1.67 29.63 9.41
CA HIS A 28 -2.83 28.75 9.46
C HIS A 28 -3.40 28.48 8.07
N VAL A 29 -3.34 27.22 7.65
CA VAL A 29 -3.95 26.76 6.39
C VAL A 29 -5.46 26.72 6.56
N THR A 30 -6.19 27.35 5.64
CA THR A 30 -7.67 27.32 5.67
C THR A 30 -8.19 25.90 5.48
N PHE A 31 -9.33 25.58 6.09
CA PHE A 31 -9.92 24.23 6.03
C PHE A 31 -10.18 23.76 4.58
N ARG A 32 -10.60 24.67 3.70
CA ARG A 32 -10.81 24.37 2.27
C ARG A 32 -9.53 23.93 1.58
N THR A 33 -8.42 24.61 1.84
CA THR A 33 -7.10 24.23 1.31
C THR A 33 -6.66 22.88 1.84
N LYS A 34 -6.92 22.59 3.13
CA LYS A 34 -6.61 21.27 3.71
C LYS A 34 -7.39 20.14 3.03
N ILE A 35 -8.70 20.32 2.84
CA ILE A 35 -9.54 19.36 2.11
C ILE A 35 -9.02 19.17 0.68
N PHE A 36 -8.69 20.26 -0.02
CA PHE A 36 -8.22 20.19 -1.40
C PHE A 36 -6.97 19.32 -1.52
N TRP A 37 -5.95 19.54 -0.68
CA TRP A 37 -4.72 18.74 -0.68
C TRP A 37 -4.98 17.28 -0.31
N THR A 38 -5.80 17.04 0.72
CA THR A 38 -6.18 15.67 1.12
C THR A 38 -6.89 14.93 -0.01
N LEU A 39 -7.85 15.57 -0.68
CA LEU A 39 -8.61 14.97 -1.78
C LEU A 39 -7.76 14.76 -3.04
N LEU A 40 -6.88 15.72 -3.35
CA LEU A 40 -5.93 15.61 -4.46
C LEU A 40 -5.00 14.39 -4.28
N CYS A 41 -4.38 14.26 -3.10
CA CYS A 41 -3.55 13.09 -2.80
C CYS A 41 -4.34 11.79 -2.81
N LEU A 42 -5.59 11.80 -2.34
CA LEU A 42 -6.44 10.61 -2.37
C LEU A 42 -6.74 10.15 -3.80
N ILE A 43 -7.04 11.09 -4.71
CA ILE A 43 -7.25 10.79 -6.13
C ILE A 43 -5.97 10.23 -6.76
N LEU A 44 -4.83 10.89 -6.51
CA LEU A 44 -3.53 10.43 -7.01
C LEU A 44 -3.19 9.03 -6.50
N TYR A 45 -3.46 8.75 -5.22
CA TYR A 45 -3.31 7.43 -4.64
C TYR A 45 -4.11 6.38 -5.43
N PHE A 46 -5.40 6.62 -5.67
CA PHE A 46 -6.20 5.68 -6.46
C PHE A 46 -5.71 5.51 -7.89
N ILE A 47 -5.27 6.58 -8.55
CA ILE A 47 -4.67 6.48 -9.89
C ILE A 47 -3.44 5.57 -9.85
N LEU A 48 -2.50 5.83 -8.94
CA LEU A 48 -1.26 5.06 -8.81
C LEU A 48 -1.51 3.58 -8.48
N THR A 49 -2.54 3.25 -7.72
CA THR A 49 -2.90 1.84 -7.45
C THR A 49 -3.38 1.08 -8.68
N ASN A 50 -3.78 1.77 -9.75
CA ASN A 50 -4.20 1.15 -11.01
C ASN A 50 -3.11 1.18 -12.10
N VAL A 51 -1.97 1.85 -11.85
CA VAL A 51 -0.84 1.85 -12.80
C VAL A 51 0.01 0.61 -12.55
N MET A 52 -0.09 -0.38 -13.44
CA MET A 52 0.71 -1.61 -13.39
C MET A 52 2.18 -1.35 -13.73
N ILE A 53 3.09 -2.06 -13.06
CA ILE A 53 4.52 -2.00 -13.32
C ILE A 53 4.80 -2.58 -14.70
N PHE A 54 5.60 -1.86 -15.47
CA PHE A 54 5.95 -2.28 -16.81
C PHE A 54 6.86 -3.52 -16.77
N GLY A 55 6.44 -4.55 -17.51
CA GLY A 55 7.23 -5.75 -17.75
C GLY A 55 7.21 -6.79 -16.64
N LEU A 56 6.20 -6.82 -15.77
CA LEU A 56 5.95 -7.93 -14.85
C LEU A 56 5.31 -9.13 -15.55
N LYS A 57 5.71 -10.35 -15.17
CA LYS A 57 5.03 -11.58 -15.58
C LYS A 57 3.60 -11.59 -15.04
N SER A 58 2.65 -12.13 -15.81
CA SER A 58 1.24 -12.22 -15.40
C SER A 58 0.99 -13.11 -14.18
N ASN A 59 1.94 -13.97 -13.80
CA ASN A 59 1.83 -14.82 -12.62
C ASN A 59 2.53 -14.20 -11.40
N VAL A 60 2.13 -12.98 -11.02
CA VAL A 60 2.58 -12.37 -9.76
C VAL A 60 1.87 -13.09 -8.62
N ILE A 61 2.61 -13.88 -7.85
CA ILE A 61 2.09 -14.48 -6.62
C ILE A 61 2.00 -13.37 -5.57
N ASP A 62 0.78 -12.96 -5.22
CA ASP A 62 0.56 -11.99 -4.13
C ASP A 62 0.62 -12.69 -2.77
N LEU A 63 1.85 -12.92 -2.29
CA LEU A 63 2.11 -13.57 -0.99
C LEU A 63 1.44 -12.83 0.19
N PHE A 64 1.19 -11.53 0.04
CA PHE A 64 0.67 -10.66 1.08
C PHE A 64 -0.75 -10.16 0.80
N ALA A 65 -1.54 -10.89 0.00
CA ALA A 65 -2.91 -10.51 -0.35
C ALA A 65 -3.76 -10.14 0.88
N GLN A 66 -3.61 -10.91 1.98
CA GLN A 66 -4.34 -10.66 3.23
C GLN A 66 -3.84 -9.43 3.99
N TYR A 67 -2.59 -8.98 3.80
CA TYR A 67 -2.03 -7.82 4.51
C TYR A 67 -2.10 -6.54 3.70
N ARG A 68 -2.53 -6.64 2.43
CA ARG A 68 -2.54 -5.56 1.45
C ARG A 68 -3.36 -4.35 1.87
N PHE A 69 -4.45 -4.59 2.61
CA PHE A 69 -5.30 -3.54 3.14
C PHE A 69 -4.61 -2.72 4.24
N ILE A 70 -3.74 -3.35 5.05
CA ILE A 70 -2.95 -2.67 6.08
C ILE A 70 -1.79 -1.90 5.43
N MET A 71 -1.16 -2.49 4.41
CA MET A 71 -0.04 -1.86 3.72
C MET A 71 -0.45 -0.80 2.69
N ALA A 72 -1.76 -0.57 2.48
CA ALA A 72 -2.30 0.36 1.49
C ALA A 72 -1.60 0.24 0.11
N GLY A 73 -1.28 -0.99 -0.29
CA GLY A 73 -0.56 -1.27 -1.52
C GLY A 73 -1.43 -2.02 -2.53
N ALA A 74 -1.05 -2.04 -3.81
CA ALA A 74 -1.77 -2.78 -4.86
C ALA A 74 -0.83 -3.67 -5.69
N SER A 75 -1.16 -4.96 -5.80
CA SER A 75 -0.24 -5.97 -6.33
C SER A 75 0.01 -5.75 -7.81
N GLY A 76 1.26 -5.93 -8.24
CA GLY A 76 1.70 -5.60 -9.59
C GLY A 76 1.62 -4.12 -9.99
N SER A 77 1.19 -3.20 -9.12
CA SER A 77 1.13 -1.76 -9.40
C SER A 77 2.36 -1.00 -8.90
N ILE A 78 2.54 0.25 -9.32
CA ILE A 78 3.56 1.16 -8.77
C ILE A 78 3.43 1.30 -7.25
N MET A 79 2.22 1.12 -6.71
CA MET A 79 1.92 1.10 -5.28
C MET A 79 2.21 -0.26 -4.63
N HIS A 80 3.13 -1.07 -5.18
CA HIS A 80 3.32 -2.43 -4.68
C HIS A 80 3.75 -2.46 -3.21
N LEU A 81 4.76 -1.66 -2.85
CA LEU A 81 5.25 -1.54 -1.47
C LEU A 81 4.27 -0.77 -0.58
N GLY A 82 3.40 0.06 -1.17
CA GLY A 82 2.43 0.88 -0.46
C GLY A 82 3.10 1.78 0.60
N ILE A 83 2.56 1.78 1.81
CA ILE A 83 3.10 2.51 2.97
C ILE A 83 4.11 1.69 3.79
N GLY A 84 4.37 0.43 3.42
CA GLY A 84 5.20 -0.52 4.18
C GLY A 84 6.54 0.07 4.63
N PRO A 85 7.40 0.55 3.71
CA PRO A 85 8.70 1.11 4.06
C PRO A 85 8.61 2.31 5.02
N ILE A 86 7.55 3.12 4.89
CA ILE A 86 7.33 4.33 5.70
C ILE A 86 7.01 3.93 7.14
N VAL A 87 6.06 3.01 7.31
CA VAL A 87 5.64 2.52 8.63
C VAL A 87 6.75 1.73 9.29
N THR A 88 7.42 0.83 8.55
CA THR A 88 8.51 0.00 9.10
C THR A 88 9.66 0.87 9.59
N ALA A 89 10.12 1.84 8.80
CA ALA A 89 11.16 2.78 9.22
C ALA A 89 10.75 3.58 10.47
N SER A 90 9.50 4.05 10.51
CA SER A 90 8.97 4.81 11.64
C SER A 90 8.93 3.97 12.92
N ILE A 91 8.44 2.72 12.84
CA ILE A 91 8.39 1.80 13.98
C ILE A 91 9.79 1.47 14.47
N ILE A 92 10.74 1.15 13.59
CA ILE A 92 12.13 0.86 13.99
C ILE A 92 12.74 2.04 14.75
N LEU A 93 12.59 3.26 14.22
CA LEU A 93 13.15 4.45 14.86
C LEU A 93 12.45 4.77 16.19
N GLN A 94 11.13 4.61 16.27
CA GLN A 94 10.35 4.74 17.51
C GLN A 94 10.81 3.72 18.57
N LEU A 95 11.04 2.47 18.18
CA LEU A 95 11.52 1.43 19.09
C LEU A 95 12.94 1.73 19.59
N PHE A 96 13.84 2.23 18.74
CA PHE A 96 15.22 2.56 19.15
C PHE A 96 15.30 3.77 20.09
N VAL A 97 14.47 4.79 19.87
CA VAL A 97 14.36 5.94 20.79
C VAL A 97 13.66 5.53 22.08
N GLY A 98 12.57 4.77 22.00
CA GLY A 98 11.82 4.27 23.17
C GLY A 98 12.64 3.35 24.07
N ALA A 99 13.48 2.49 23.48
CA ALA A 99 14.41 1.62 24.19
C ALA A 99 15.67 2.35 24.71
N LYS A 100 15.79 3.67 24.50
CA LYS A 100 16.96 4.49 24.84
C LYS A 100 18.29 3.98 24.25
N ILE A 101 18.22 3.22 23.16
CA ILE A 101 19.40 2.84 22.37
C ILE A 101 19.94 4.08 21.65
N ILE A 102 19.03 4.95 21.22
CA ILE A 102 19.31 6.26 20.65
C ILE A 102 18.80 7.31 21.63
N ASN A 103 19.71 8.00 22.30
CA ASN A 103 19.37 9.12 23.18
C ASN A 103 19.08 10.36 22.34
N LEU A 104 17.80 10.58 22.02
CA LEU A 104 17.27 11.81 21.45
C LEU A 104 16.20 12.34 22.38
N ASP A 105 16.31 13.61 22.77
CA ASP A 105 15.27 14.29 23.51
C ASP A 105 14.25 14.88 22.54
N LEU A 106 13.10 14.21 22.40
CA LEU A 106 12.01 14.67 21.56
C LEU A 106 11.24 15.87 22.15
N THR A 107 11.71 16.50 23.22
CA THR A 107 11.23 17.82 23.65
C THR A 107 11.98 18.94 22.93
N GLU A 108 13.26 18.73 22.67
CA GLU A 108 14.17 19.67 22.02
C GLU A 108 13.93 19.78 20.51
N SER A 109 14.03 21.01 19.99
CA SER A 109 13.74 21.29 18.57
C SER A 109 14.78 20.72 17.62
N GLU A 110 16.06 20.71 18.02
CA GLU A 110 17.16 20.17 17.21
C GLU A 110 17.08 18.64 17.10
N ASP A 111 16.82 17.96 18.22
CA ASP A 111 16.69 16.50 18.25
C ASP A 111 15.43 16.03 17.50
N LYS A 112 14.33 16.78 17.53
CA LYS A 112 13.16 16.53 16.65
C LYS A 112 13.52 16.61 15.17
N ALA A 113 14.34 17.58 14.78
CA ALA A 113 14.75 17.74 13.38
C ALA A 113 15.64 16.56 12.93
N ILE A 114 16.55 16.11 13.80
CA ILE A 114 17.40 14.95 13.54
C ILE A 114 16.58 13.66 13.49
N TYR A 115 15.62 13.49 14.39
CA TYR A 115 14.69 12.38 14.36
C TYR A 115 13.93 12.32 13.03
N GLN A 116 13.33 13.44 12.62
CA GLN A 116 12.60 13.52 11.35
C GLN A 116 13.53 13.25 10.16
N GLY A 117 14.71 13.87 10.12
CA GLY A 117 15.69 13.66 9.05
C GLY A 117 16.16 12.20 8.95
N THR A 118 16.46 11.58 10.09
CA THR A 118 16.86 10.17 10.18
C THR A 118 15.73 9.25 9.69
N GLN A 119 14.49 9.55 10.07
CA GLN A 119 13.32 8.80 9.61
C GLN A 119 13.25 8.79 8.09
N LYS A 120 13.42 9.94 7.41
CA LYS A 120 13.38 10.00 5.93
C LYS A 120 14.46 9.14 5.28
N ILE A 121 15.68 9.23 5.79
CA ILE A 121 16.81 8.42 5.28
C ILE A 121 16.50 6.95 5.48
N LEU A 122 15.97 6.58 6.64
CA LEU A 122 15.61 5.21 6.95
C LEU A 122 14.49 4.71 6.03
N VAL A 123 13.48 5.53 5.69
CA VAL A 123 12.45 5.18 4.71
C VAL A 123 13.09 4.80 3.38
N VAL A 124 14.03 5.59 2.87
CA VAL A 124 14.70 5.32 1.58
C VAL A 124 15.48 4.01 1.63
N VAL A 125 16.19 3.76 2.73
CA VAL A 125 16.88 2.49 2.96
C VAL A 125 15.89 1.33 2.99
N MET A 126 14.77 1.47 3.69
CA MET A 126 13.73 0.45 3.77
C MET A 126 13.08 0.18 2.40
N ILE A 127 12.89 1.19 1.55
CA ILE A 127 12.38 1.00 0.18
C ILE A 127 13.31 0.05 -0.59
N ILE A 128 14.62 0.26 -0.51
CA ILE A 128 15.61 -0.57 -1.21
C ILE A 128 15.63 -2.00 -0.62
N VAL A 129 15.65 -2.10 0.72
CA VAL A 129 15.67 -3.37 1.45
C VAL A 129 14.41 -4.20 1.18
N GLU A 130 13.25 -3.56 1.02
CA GLU A 130 11.99 -4.25 0.70
C GLU A 130 11.85 -4.54 -0.80
N ALA A 131 12.25 -3.63 -1.68
CA ALA A 131 12.08 -3.80 -3.14
C ALA A 131 12.97 -4.90 -3.73
N ILE A 132 14.23 -5.01 -3.29
CA ILE A 132 15.21 -5.94 -3.88
C ILE A 132 14.76 -7.41 -3.71
N PRO A 133 14.46 -7.91 -2.49
CA PRO A 133 14.07 -9.31 -2.30
C PRO A 133 12.78 -9.68 -3.05
N GLN A 134 11.84 -8.74 -3.20
CA GLN A 134 10.57 -9.00 -3.88
C GLN A 134 10.76 -9.32 -5.37
N ILE A 135 11.74 -8.72 -6.03
CA ILE A 135 12.05 -8.99 -7.44
C ILE A 135 12.71 -10.35 -7.63
N PHE A 136 13.62 -10.72 -6.73
CA PHE A 136 14.22 -12.07 -6.74
C PHE A 136 13.23 -13.16 -6.32
N GLY A 137 12.20 -12.80 -5.56
CA GLY A 137 11.11 -13.70 -5.14
C GLY A 137 10.02 -13.84 -6.20
N TYR A 138 9.12 -12.86 -6.29
CA TYR A 138 7.82 -13.01 -6.95
C TYR A 138 7.48 -11.91 -7.97
N LEU A 139 8.25 -10.81 -8.05
CA LEU A 139 8.11 -9.75 -9.06
C LEU A 139 9.09 -9.96 -10.23
N GLN A 140 8.97 -11.10 -10.90
CA GLN A 140 9.87 -11.45 -12.00
C GLN A 140 9.53 -10.71 -13.30
N PRO A 141 10.55 -10.27 -14.07
CA PRO A 141 10.34 -9.65 -15.37
C PRO A 141 9.85 -10.65 -16.42
N THR A 142 9.02 -10.17 -17.35
CA THR A 142 8.55 -10.92 -18.51
C THR A 142 9.68 -11.15 -19.51
N GLU A 143 9.66 -12.28 -20.20
CA GLU A 143 10.64 -12.61 -21.25
C GLU A 143 10.69 -11.55 -22.35
N GLY A 144 9.56 -10.91 -22.68
CA GLY A 144 9.51 -9.77 -23.59
C GLY A 144 10.31 -8.55 -23.12
N LEU A 145 10.30 -8.24 -21.82
CA LEU A 145 11.12 -7.14 -21.27
C LEU A 145 12.60 -7.50 -21.29
N ILE A 146 12.93 -8.75 -20.94
CA ILE A 146 14.30 -9.26 -20.96
C ILE A 146 14.88 -9.19 -22.39
N ASN A 147 14.10 -9.62 -23.38
CA ASN A 147 14.50 -9.58 -24.80
C ASN A 147 14.65 -8.15 -25.32
N LEU A 148 13.77 -7.22 -24.91
CA LEU A 148 13.86 -5.80 -25.29
C LEU A 148 15.13 -5.13 -24.73
N LEU A 149 15.62 -5.60 -23.59
CA LEU A 149 16.86 -5.14 -22.95
C LEU A 149 18.09 -5.97 -23.33
N GLY A 150 18.04 -6.65 -24.48
CA GLY A 150 19.18 -7.39 -25.04
C GLY A 150 19.48 -8.71 -24.33
N GLY A 151 18.48 -9.34 -23.71
CA GLY A 151 18.63 -10.61 -23.00
C GLY A 151 19.18 -10.47 -21.57
N ASN A 152 19.35 -9.24 -21.07
CA ASN A 152 19.95 -9.00 -19.77
C ASN A 152 18.90 -8.92 -18.65
N THR A 153 18.70 -10.04 -17.94
CA THR A 153 17.79 -10.14 -16.81
C THR A 153 18.11 -9.16 -15.68
N ALA A 154 19.39 -8.82 -15.46
CA ALA A 154 19.77 -7.88 -14.41
C ALA A 154 19.30 -6.44 -14.72
N LEU A 155 19.36 -6.04 -15.99
CA LEU A 155 18.83 -4.73 -16.41
C LEU A 155 17.30 -4.69 -16.28
N ALA A 156 16.60 -5.74 -16.68
CA ALA A 156 15.15 -5.84 -16.50
C ALA A 156 14.74 -5.74 -15.01
N ASN A 157 15.45 -6.45 -14.14
CA ASN A 157 15.25 -6.37 -12.69
C ASN A 157 15.50 -4.96 -12.16
N SER A 158 16.60 -4.31 -12.58
CA SER A 158 16.92 -2.94 -12.13
C SER A 158 15.85 -1.92 -12.52
N LEU A 159 15.25 -2.07 -13.71
CA LEU A 159 14.17 -1.22 -14.18
C LEU A 159 12.89 -1.38 -13.35
N ILE A 160 12.60 -2.60 -12.88
CA ILE A 160 11.50 -2.85 -11.94
C ILE A 160 11.83 -2.26 -10.56
N VAL A 161 13.06 -2.41 -10.05
CA VAL A 161 13.48 -1.77 -8.78
C VAL A 161 13.25 -0.26 -8.84
N ILE A 162 13.64 0.39 -9.93
CA ILE A 162 13.48 1.84 -10.09
C ILE A 162 12.00 2.22 -10.08
N GLN A 163 11.13 1.45 -10.74
CA GLN A 163 9.68 1.71 -10.71
C GLN A 163 9.10 1.58 -9.29
N LEU A 164 9.48 0.54 -8.55
CA LEU A 164 9.08 0.34 -7.15
C LEU A 164 9.60 1.47 -6.25
N PHE A 165 10.84 1.88 -6.46
CA PHE A 165 11.47 2.98 -5.73
C PHE A 165 10.74 4.30 -5.97
N VAL A 166 10.47 4.63 -7.24
CA VAL A 166 9.70 5.84 -7.62
C VAL A 166 8.30 5.79 -7.01
N GLY A 167 7.63 4.64 -7.07
CA GLY A 167 6.32 4.46 -6.45
C GLY A 167 6.31 4.72 -4.96
N ALA A 168 7.20 4.07 -4.21
CA ALA A 168 7.30 4.26 -2.76
C ALA A 168 7.72 5.68 -2.38
N MET A 169 8.60 6.32 -3.17
CA MET A 169 8.96 7.73 -2.98
C MET A 169 7.78 8.68 -3.21
N LEU A 170 6.92 8.42 -4.20
CA LEU A 170 5.70 9.20 -4.42
C LEU A 170 4.77 9.11 -3.21
N VAL A 171 4.55 7.91 -2.67
CA VAL A 171 3.74 7.72 -1.45
C VAL A 171 4.33 8.49 -0.27
N PHE A 172 5.64 8.41 -0.09
CA PHE A 172 6.34 9.14 0.96
C PHE A 172 6.14 10.67 0.84
N PHE A 173 6.27 11.23 -0.36
CA PHE A 173 6.02 12.66 -0.57
C PHE A 173 4.54 13.03 -0.38
N MET A 174 3.62 12.18 -0.80
CA MET A 174 2.18 12.41 -0.58
C MET A 174 1.82 12.37 0.91
N ASP A 175 2.44 11.48 1.68
CA ASP A 175 2.27 11.44 3.14
C ASP A 175 2.83 12.70 3.81
N GLU A 176 4.02 13.17 3.41
CA GLU A 176 4.55 14.45 3.90
C GLU A 176 3.66 15.63 3.54
N LEU A 177 3.07 15.63 2.34
CA LEU A 177 2.18 16.69 1.86
C LEU A 177 0.92 16.73 2.73
N ILE A 178 0.27 15.60 2.95
CA ILE A 178 -0.94 15.51 3.78
C ILE A 178 -0.63 15.87 5.23
N SER A 179 0.48 15.37 5.79
CA SER A 179 0.85 15.61 7.18
C SER A 179 1.15 17.09 7.47
N LYS A 180 1.51 17.89 6.46
CA LYS A 180 1.81 19.33 6.61
C LYS A 180 0.67 20.23 6.16
N TRP A 181 0.03 19.91 5.03
CA TRP A 181 -0.96 20.76 4.36
C TRP A 181 -2.39 20.23 4.41
N GLY A 182 -2.56 18.94 4.69
CA GLY A 182 -3.86 18.26 4.70
C GLY A 182 -4.47 18.10 6.09
N ILE A 183 -5.40 17.14 6.18
CA ILE A 183 -6.07 16.73 7.40
C ILE A 183 -5.54 15.35 7.80
N GLY A 184 -4.97 15.25 9.01
CA GLY A 184 -4.45 13.99 9.55
C GLY A 184 -3.09 13.58 8.98
N SER A 185 -2.81 12.27 8.99
CA SER A 185 -1.62 11.67 8.38
C SER A 185 -2.01 11.01 7.05
N GLY A 186 -1.11 11.07 6.06
CA GLY A 186 -1.32 10.37 4.79
C GLY A 186 -1.39 8.86 4.97
N ILE A 187 -0.57 8.29 5.85
CA ILE A 187 -0.58 6.86 6.20
C ILE A 187 -2.00 6.40 6.60
N SER A 188 -2.63 7.07 7.57
CA SER A 188 -3.96 6.68 8.04
C SER A 188 -5.04 6.89 6.97
N LEU A 189 -4.90 7.94 6.16
CA LEU A 189 -5.81 8.19 5.04
C LEU A 189 -5.73 7.09 3.98
N PHE A 190 -4.53 6.64 3.61
CA PHE A 190 -4.35 5.61 2.58
C PHE A 190 -4.83 4.24 3.04
N ILE A 191 -4.61 3.90 4.32
CA ILE A 191 -5.19 2.67 4.93
C ILE A 191 -6.71 2.73 4.87
N ALA A 192 -7.30 3.82 5.37
CA ALA A 192 -8.75 4.00 5.37
C ALA A 192 -9.33 3.91 3.95
N ALA A 193 -8.70 4.59 2.99
CA ALA A 193 -9.08 4.55 1.58
C ALA A 193 -9.01 3.14 0.98
N GLY A 194 -7.94 2.38 1.28
CA GLY A 194 -7.79 1.00 0.84
C GLY A 194 -8.86 0.07 1.41
N VAL A 195 -9.11 0.15 2.71
CA VAL A 195 -10.15 -0.62 3.40
C VAL A 195 -11.54 -0.24 2.89
N SER A 196 -11.84 1.05 2.76
CA SER A 196 -13.12 1.52 2.21
C SER A 196 -13.33 1.06 0.77
N ARG A 197 -12.29 1.09 -0.08
CA ARG A 197 -12.35 0.54 -1.43
C ARG A 197 -12.66 -0.95 -1.41
N ALA A 198 -11.93 -1.73 -0.60
CA ALA A 198 -12.11 -3.18 -0.50
C ALA A 198 -13.54 -3.55 -0.06
N ILE A 199 -14.08 -2.85 0.95
CA ILE A 199 -15.46 -3.03 1.42
C ILE A 199 -16.45 -2.68 0.30
N PHE A 200 -16.29 -1.51 -0.31
CA PHE A 200 -17.20 -1.06 -1.37
C PHE A 200 -17.22 -2.02 -2.56
N THR A 201 -16.04 -2.47 -3.02
CA THR A 201 -15.94 -3.47 -4.09
C THR A 201 -16.47 -4.83 -3.65
N GLY A 202 -16.22 -5.26 -2.42
CA GLY A 202 -16.73 -6.52 -1.90
C GLY A 202 -18.26 -6.56 -1.81
N ILE A 203 -18.91 -5.41 -1.59
CA ILE A 203 -20.36 -5.32 -1.49
C ILE A 203 -21.02 -5.19 -2.87
N PHE A 204 -20.51 -4.31 -3.75
CA PHE A 204 -21.21 -3.87 -4.96
C PHE A 204 -20.63 -4.40 -6.29
N ASN A 205 -19.69 -5.33 -6.27
CA ASN A 205 -19.08 -5.84 -7.50
C ASN A 205 -20.03 -6.73 -8.32
N TRP A 206 -20.45 -6.25 -9.50
CA TRP A 206 -21.30 -6.98 -10.44
C TRP A 206 -20.53 -7.91 -11.39
N LEU A 207 -19.20 -7.85 -11.38
CA LEU A 207 -18.35 -8.71 -12.21
C LEU A 207 -18.37 -10.13 -11.67
N PRO A 208 -18.27 -11.14 -12.55
CA PRO A 208 -18.21 -12.53 -12.14
C PRO A 208 -16.95 -12.82 -11.30
N VAL A 209 -17.06 -13.78 -10.39
CA VAL A 209 -15.94 -14.27 -9.55
C VAL A 209 -14.75 -14.74 -10.38
N ARG A 210 -15.03 -15.38 -11.51
CA ARG A 210 -14.05 -15.82 -12.50
C ARG A 210 -14.30 -15.07 -13.80
N GLY A 211 -13.25 -14.70 -14.53
CA GLY A 211 -13.43 -14.12 -15.86
C GLY A 211 -14.31 -15.02 -16.75
N GLY A 212 -15.24 -14.44 -17.51
CA GLY A 212 -16.18 -15.18 -18.35
C GLY A 212 -17.62 -14.70 -18.19
N GLU A 213 -18.58 -15.52 -18.62
CA GLU A 213 -20.01 -15.23 -18.51
C GLU A 213 -20.55 -15.47 -17.09
N LEU A 214 -21.62 -14.74 -16.74
CA LEU A 214 -22.34 -14.92 -15.48
C LEU A 214 -23.11 -16.24 -15.51
N SER A 215 -22.91 -17.07 -14.49
CA SER A 215 -23.59 -18.36 -14.35
C SER A 215 -23.72 -18.77 -12.89
N MET A 216 -24.47 -19.82 -12.59
CA MET A 216 -24.58 -20.36 -11.22
C MET A 216 -23.25 -20.86 -10.64
N THR A 217 -22.30 -21.25 -11.51
CA THR A 217 -20.94 -21.62 -11.11
C THR A 217 -19.98 -20.43 -11.15
N ASN A 218 -20.44 -19.27 -11.64
CA ASN A 218 -19.69 -18.03 -11.75
C ASN A 218 -20.57 -16.80 -11.43
N PRO A 219 -21.11 -16.71 -10.20
CA PRO A 219 -21.98 -15.60 -9.83
C PRO A 219 -21.18 -14.29 -9.74
N PRO A 220 -21.86 -13.12 -9.68
CA PRO A 220 -21.21 -11.87 -9.35
C PRO A 220 -20.42 -11.96 -8.04
N ALA A 221 -19.22 -11.40 -8.01
CA ALA A 221 -18.29 -11.47 -6.88
C ALA A 221 -18.73 -10.62 -5.67
N GLY A 222 -19.58 -9.62 -5.90
CA GLY A 222 -20.11 -8.79 -4.82
C GLY A 222 -21.14 -9.54 -3.97
N VAL A 223 -21.18 -9.21 -2.68
CA VAL A 223 -22.13 -9.80 -1.73
C VAL A 223 -23.58 -9.55 -2.15
N ILE A 224 -23.98 -8.29 -2.39
CA ILE A 224 -25.38 -7.97 -2.76
C ILE A 224 -25.72 -8.51 -4.17
N PRO A 225 -24.92 -8.22 -5.22
CA PRO A 225 -25.19 -8.71 -6.57
C PRO A 225 -25.21 -10.24 -6.66
N GLY A 226 -24.25 -10.91 -6.02
CA GLY A 226 -24.13 -12.36 -6.04
C GLY A 226 -25.28 -13.04 -5.32
N THR A 227 -25.67 -12.53 -4.16
CA THR A 227 -26.82 -13.06 -3.40
C THR A 227 -28.12 -12.88 -4.19
N TYR A 228 -28.33 -11.71 -4.80
CA TYR A 228 -29.49 -11.45 -5.64
C TYR A 228 -29.53 -12.38 -6.87
N TYR A 229 -28.39 -12.53 -7.55
CA TYR A 229 -28.29 -13.37 -8.75
C TYR A 229 -28.53 -14.85 -8.43
N LEU A 230 -27.92 -15.37 -7.36
CA LEU A 230 -28.13 -16.74 -6.91
C LEU A 230 -29.57 -16.96 -6.43
N ALA A 231 -30.13 -16.05 -5.63
CA ALA A 231 -31.50 -16.18 -5.15
C ALA A 231 -32.55 -16.13 -6.27
N SER A 232 -32.29 -15.42 -7.37
CA SER A 232 -33.21 -15.30 -8.51
C SER A 232 -33.12 -16.44 -9.52
N HIS A 233 -32.00 -17.17 -9.56
CA HIS A 233 -31.75 -18.20 -10.57
C HIS A 233 -31.63 -19.62 -9.99
N LEU A 234 -31.52 -19.80 -8.67
CA LEU A 234 -31.53 -21.11 -8.03
C LEU A 234 -32.95 -21.69 -7.98
N THR A 235 -33.09 -22.95 -8.37
CA THR A 235 -34.34 -23.69 -8.21
C THR A 235 -34.52 -24.17 -6.76
N LEU A 236 -35.76 -24.42 -6.33
CA LEU A 236 -36.08 -24.95 -4.99
C LEU A 236 -35.31 -26.24 -4.65
N ARG A 237 -34.99 -27.06 -5.66
CA ARG A 237 -34.20 -28.28 -5.50
C ARG A 237 -32.73 -27.97 -5.18
N GLU A 238 -32.11 -27.06 -5.92
CA GLU A 238 -30.71 -26.67 -5.73
C GLU A 238 -30.49 -25.93 -4.42
N ILE A 239 -31.50 -25.18 -3.95
CA ILE A 239 -31.49 -24.51 -2.65
C ILE A 239 -31.37 -25.54 -1.50
N VAL A 240 -32.13 -26.64 -1.58
CA VAL A 240 -32.14 -27.71 -0.56
C VAL A 240 -30.88 -28.60 -0.65
N GLU A 241 -30.31 -28.81 -1.84
CA GLU A 241 -29.11 -29.62 -2.06
C GLU A 241 -27.78 -28.91 -1.68
N GLY A 242 -27.83 -27.70 -1.10
CA GLY A 242 -26.64 -26.96 -0.65
C GLY A 242 -26.57 -25.51 -1.12
N GLY A 243 -27.58 -25.03 -1.85
CA GLY A 243 -27.69 -23.63 -2.27
C GLY A 243 -27.77 -22.66 -1.10
N TYR A 244 -28.38 -23.04 0.04
CA TYR A 244 -28.34 -22.22 1.26
C TYR A 244 -26.92 -21.98 1.78
N GLN A 245 -26.06 -22.99 1.75
CA GLN A 245 -24.67 -22.85 2.17
C GLN A 245 -23.92 -21.89 1.23
N THR A 246 -24.13 -22.03 -0.07
CA THR A 246 -23.52 -21.14 -1.08
C THR A 246 -24.03 -19.70 -0.97
N LEU A 247 -25.32 -19.51 -0.63
CA LEU A 247 -25.95 -18.21 -0.49
C LEU A 247 -25.48 -17.47 0.78
N PHE A 248 -25.36 -18.14 1.93
CA PHE A 248 -25.05 -17.48 3.21
C PHE A 248 -23.56 -17.46 3.56
N PHE A 249 -22.83 -18.52 3.21
CA PHE A 249 -21.41 -18.69 3.59
C PHE A 249 -20.45 -18.65 2.38
N GLY A 250 -20.99 -18.58 1.17
CA GLY A 250 -20.21 -18.73 -0.05
C GLY A 250 -19.80 -20.18 -0.32
N ASN A 251 -19.09 -20.38 -1.43
CA ASN A 251 -18.60 -21.67 -1.87
C ASN A 251 -17.17 -21.54 -2.42
N ALA A 252 -16.20 -22.03 -1.65
CA ALA A 252 -14.78 -21.96 -1.97
C ALA A 252 -14.41 -22.71 -3.27
N ARG A 253 -15.18 -23.73 -3.69
CA ARG A 253 -14.90 -24.48 -4.93
C ARG A 253 -15.14 -23.64 -6.19
N ILE A 254 -16.08 -22.71 -6.13
CA ILE A 254 -16.35 -21.75 -7.20
C ILE A 254 -15.64 -20.41 -6.98
N GLY A 255 -14.98 -20.22 -5.84
CA GLY A 255 -14.29 -18.99 -5.46
C GLY A 255 -15.24 -17.87 -5.02
N TYR A 256 -16.53 -18.18 -4.84
CA TYR A 256 -17.52 -17.23 -4.38
C TYR A 256 -17.45 -17.13 -2.87
N THR A 257 -16.92 -16.03 -2.35
CA THR A 257 -16.90 -15.77 -0.92
C THR A 257 -18.08 -14.88 -0.59
N ASN A 258 -19.00 -15.34 0.25
CA ASN A 258 -20.11 -14.53 0.73
C ASN A 258 -19.96 -14.31 2.23
N SER A 259 -19.99 -13.04 2.64
CA SER A 259 -19.80 -12.61 4.02
C SER A 259 -21.06 -11.98 4.62
N ILE A 260 -22.26 -12.38 4.15
CA ILE A 260 -23.52 -12.02 4.83
C ILE A 260 -23.47 -12.43 6.31
N VAL A 261 -22.85 -13.57 6.61
CA VAL A 261 -22.51 -13.98 7.97
C VAL A 261 -20.99 -13.94 8.10
N ALA A 262 -20.47 -13.00 8.89
CA ALA A 262 -19.07 -13.00 9.28
C ALA A 262 -18.80 -14.17 10.24
N LEU A 263 -17.83 -15.02 9.91
CA LEU A 263 -17.21 -15.96 10.84
C LEU A 263 -15.94 -15.34 11.42
#